data_AF-A0A378WFS8-F1
#
_entry.id   AF-A0A378WFS8-F1
#
_cell.length_a   1.000
_cell.length_b   1.000
_cell.length_c   1.000
_cell.angle_alpha   90.00
_cell.angle_beta   90.00
_cell.angle_gamma   90.00
#
_symmetry.space_group_name_H-M   'P 1'
#
loop_
_entity.id
_entity.type
_entity.pdbx_description
1 polymer ?
#
loop_
_entity_poly.entity_id
_entity_poly.type
_entity_poly.pdbx_seq_one_letter_code
_entity_poly.pdbx_strand_id
1 'polypeptide(L)'
;MTTAIFGLRIRQARLLRNLTGKALVSMLGWEATRLTRLERREAALLSALELQTLAAALRFPEGFFTTRPTTYLSAEDLSYSGPSTTSVAHKSRTTQLFALTGDLLTELHSYRPLPPVQIAPARTGCDPVTAAAMTRVRLGIRSGQPVANLLATMERCGITVVMRQGRFGDRPISSSPGRQASATPAVPPGSGGPRTFQS
;
A
#
# COMPACT_ATOMS: atom_id res chain seq x y z
N MET A 1 -33.23 2.60 3.81
CA MET A 1 -32.45 2.61 5.06
C MET A 1 -31.13 3.35 4.83
N THR A 2 -30.65 4.08 5.83
CA THR A 2 -29.37 4.81 5.80
C THR A 2 -28.38 4.15 6.73
N THR A 3 -27.11 4.14 6.33
CA THR A 3 -26.01 3.48 7.05
C THR A 3 -24.89 4.48 7.31
N ALA A 4 -24.33 4.43 8.52
CA ALA A 4 -23.17 5.24 8.88
C ALA A 4 -21.89 4.67 8.26
N ILE A 5 -21.12 5.54 7.62
CA ILE A 5 -19.86 5.20 6.96
C ILE A 5 -18.75 6.18 7.37
N PHE A 6 -17.50 5.75 7.24
CA PHE A 6 -16.33 6.54 7.63
C PHE A 6 -15.64 7.16 6.42
N GLY A 7 -15.44 8.48 6.43
CA GLY A 7 -14.83 9.22 5.31
C GLY A 7 -13.41 8.75 4.98
N LEU A 8 -12.64 8.43 6.02
CA LEU A 8 -11.28 7.89 5.87
C LEU A 8 -11.28 6.56 5.09
N ARG A 9 -12.29 5.69 5.27
CA ARG A 9 -12.41 4.42 4.52
C ARG A 9 -12.61 4.68 3.04
N ILE A 10 -13.42 5.67 2.67
CA ILE A 10 -13.59 6.09 1.27
C ILE A 10 -12.25 6.50 0.67
N ARG A 11 -11.53 7.38 1.37
CA ARG A 11 -10.23 7.88 0.91
C ARG A 11 -9.19 6.75 0.80
N GLN A 12 -9.13 5.86 1.79
CA GLN A 12 -8.25 4.68 1.80
C GLN A 12 -8.52 3.80 0.58
N ALA A 13 -9.76 3.36 0.39
CA ALA A 13 -10.16 2.52 -0.73
C ALA A 13 -9.81 3.19 -2.07
N ARG A 14 -10.17 4.48 -2.24
CA ARG A 14 -9.87 5.23 -3.47
C ARG A 14 -8.37 5.26 -3.79
N LEU A 15 -7.54 5.61 -2.81
CA LEU A 15 -6.08 5.70 -3.00
C LEU A 15 -5.45 4.33 -3.28
N LEU A 16 -5.93 3.27 -2.64
CA LEU A 16 -5.47 1.90 -2.88
C LEU A 16 -5.94 1.33 -4.23
N ARG A 17 -7.07 1.81 -4.75
CA ARG A 17 -7.48 1.54 -6.15
C ARG A 17 -6.75 2.40 -7.19
N ASN A 18 -5.87 3.30 -6.76
CA ASN A 18 -5.18 4.26 -7.61
C ASN A 18 -6.12 5.21 -8.36
N LEU A 19 -7.25 5.56 -7.75
CA LEU A 19 -8.27 6.40 -8.37
C LEU A 19 -8.10 7.86 -7.96
N THR A 20 -8.23 8.76 -8.93
CA THR A 20 -8.36 10.19 -8.65
C THR A 20 -9.76 10.49 -8.12
N GLY A 21 -9.91 11.59 -7.39
CA GLY A 21 -11.25 12.04 -6.96
C GLY A 21 -12.19 12.24 -8.16
N LYS A 22 -11.70 12.86 -9.23
CA LYS A 22 -12.44 13.05 -10.49
C LYS A 22 -12.92 11.73 -11.09
N ALA A 23 -12.06 10.71 -11.14
CA ALA A 23 -12.42 9.40 -11.67
C ALA A 23 -13.53 8.75 -10.84
N LEU A 24 -13.43 8.78 -9.50
CA LEU A 24 -14.46 8.21 -8.63
C LEU A 24 -15.81 8.93 -8.77
N VAL A 25 -15.78 10.26 -8.78
CA VAL A 25 -16.98 11.11 -8.95
C VAL A 25 -17.68 10.81 -10.28
N SER A 26 -16.91 10.67 -11.36
CA SER A 26 -17.44 10.31 -12.69
C SER A 26 -18.08 8.93 -12.71
N MET A 27 -17.53 7.96 -11.97
CA MET A 27 -18.11 6.60 -11.88
C MET A 27 -19.41 6.57 -11.07
N LEU A 28 -19.51 7.42 -10.04
CA LEU A 28 -20.67 7.45 -9.13
C LEU A 28 -21.76 8.44 -9.55
N GLY A 29 -21.51 9.29 -10.55
CA GLY A 29 -22.41 10.38 -10.91
C GLY A 29 -22.59 11.41 -9.78
N TRP A 30 -21.56 11.59 -8.95
CA TRP A 30 -21.60 12.53 -7.82
C TRP A 30 -21.04 13.91 -8.20
N GLU A 31 -21.15 14.85 -7.27
CA GLU A 31 -20.41 16.12 -7.32
C GLU A 31 -19.04 15.98 -6.66
N ALA A 32 -18.02 16.68 -7.18
CA ALA A 32 -16.67 16.65 -6.61
C ALA A 32 -16.61 17.21 -5.18
N THR A 33 -17.42 18.23 -4.90
CA THR A 33 -17.57 18.82 -3.56
C THR A 33 -18.18 17.82 -2.59
N ARG A 34 -19.13 17.00 -3.04
CA ARG A 34 -19.75 15.93 -2.25
C ARG A 34 -18.70 14.90 -1.82
N LEU A 35 -17.89 14.39 -2.75
CA LEU A 35 -16.83 13.42 -2.41
C LEU A 35 -15.82 14.01 -1.42
N THR A 36 -15.35 15.23 -1.68
CA THR A 36 -14.37 15.91 -0.80
C THR A 36 -14.92 16.08 0.62
N ARG A 37 -16.19 16.45 0.75
CA ARG A 37 -16.86 16.57 2.04
C ARG A 37 -17.00 15.22 2.75
N LEU A 38 -17.34 14.15 2.02
CA LEU A 38 -17.44 12.81 2.58
C LEU A 38 -16.08 12.32 3.10
N GLU A 39 -15.01 12.45 2.32
CA GLU A 39 -13.68 11.97 2.71
C GLU A 39 -13.08 12.71 3.92
N ARG A 40 -13.51 13.95 4.19
CA ARG A 40 -13.04 14.76 5.32
C ARG A 40 -13.82 14.51 6.61
N ARG A 41 -15.02 13.93 6.52
CA ARG A 41 -15.85 13.67 7.70
C ARG A 41 -15.36 12.41 8.41
N GLU A 42 -15.40 12.45 9.74
CA GLU A 42 -15.19 11.25 10.55
C GLU A 42 -16.25 10.20 10.20
N ALA A 43 -17.53 10.60 10.23
CA ALA A 43 -18.65 9.77 9.82
C ALA A 43 -19.66 10.54 8.95
N ALA A 44 -20.35 9.83 8.07
CA ALA A 44 -21.44 10.34 7.24
C ALA A 44 -22.53 9.26 7.06
N LEU A 45 -23.74 9.68 6.73
CA LEU A 45 -24.84 8.77 6.38
C LEU A 45 -24.92 8.65 4.85
N LEU A 46 -25.03 7.43 4.37
CA LEU A 46 -25.36 7.11 2.98
C LEU A 46 -26.62 6.24 2.93
N SER A 47 -27.40 6.36 1.87
CA SER A 47 -28.44 5.37 1.60
C SER A 47 -27.82 4.01 1.24
N ALA A 48 -28.56 2.92 1.47
CA ALA A 48 -28.11 1.58 1.12
C ALA A 48 -27.68 1.45 -0.36
N LEU A 49 -28.44 2.06 -1.28
CA LEU A 49 -28.11 2.05 -2.71
C LEU A 49 -26.79 2.78 -3.01
N GLU A 50 -26.56 3.93 -2.38
CA GLU A 50 -25.33 4.68 -2.55
C GLU A 50 -24.12 3.94 -1.97
N LEU A 51 -24.28 3.26 -0.84
CA LEU A 51 -23.24 2.42 -0.24
C LEU A 51 -22.89 1.23 -1.15
N GLN A 52 -23.90 0.52 -1.67
CA GLN A 52 -23.68 -0.58 -2.60
C GLN A 52 -22.96 -0.13 -3.88
N THR A 53 -23.38 1.01 -4.45
CA THR A 53 -22.75 1.59 -5.64
C THR A 53 -21.29 1.99 -5.38
N LEU A 54 -21.03 2.62 -4.22
CA LEU A 54 -19.68 2.99 -3.78
C LEU A 54 -18.78 1.75 -3.58
N ALA A 55 -19.31 0.73 -2.91
CA ALA A 55 -18.61 -0.53 -2.66
C ALA A 55 -18.23 -1.24 -3.96
N ALA A 56 -19.16 -1.30 -4.92
CA ALA A 56 -18.92 -1.86 -6.24
C ALA A 56 -17.85 -1.06 -7.02
N ALA A 57 -17.96 0.27 -7.05
CA ALA A 57 -17.01 1.13 -7.77
C ALA A 57 -15.58 1.03 -7.21
N LEU A 58 -15.45 0.98 -5.89
CA LEU A 58 -14.16 0.87 -5.20
C LEU A 58 -13.66 -0.56 -5.06
N ARG A 59 -14.51 -1.57 -5.31
CA ARG A 59 -14.21 -3.00 -5.12
C ARG A 59 -13.76 -3.33 -3.69
N PHE A 60 -14.46 -2.76 -2.72
CA PHE A 60 -14.33 -3.10 -1.29
C PHE A 60 -15.70 -3.56 -0.79
N PRO A 61 -15.77 -4.49 0.17
CA PRO A 61 -17.03 -4.90 0.78
C PRO A 61 -17.67 -3.71 1.51
N GLU A 62 -19.01 -3.66 1.57
CA GLU A 62 -19.73 -2.59 2.28
C GLU A 62 -19.29 -2.44 3.74
N GLY A 63 -19.04 -3.58 4.40
CA GLY A 63 -18.54 -3.65 5.77
C GLY A 63 -17.28 -2.83 6.01
N PHE A 64 -16.39 -2.74 5.00
CA PHE A 64 -15.17 -1.93 5.09
C PHE A 64 -15.47 -0.45 5.33
N PHE A 65 -16.51 0.11 4.69
CA PHE A 65 -16.88 1.52 4.85
C PHE A 65 -17.58 1.81 6.17
N THR A 66 -18.20 0.79 6.77
CA THR A 66 -18.91 0.88 8.04
C THR A 66 -18.03 0.56 9.26
N THR A 67 -16.83 0.02 9.05
CA THR A 67 -15.88 -0.26 10.14
C THR A 67 -15.06 0.98 10.47
N ARG A 68 -15.10 1.39 11.75
CA ARG A 68 -14.31 2.51 12.26
C ARG A 68 -12.81 2.27 12.05
N PRO A 69 -12.05 3.23 11.50
CA PRO A 69 -10.59 3.18 11.49
C PRO A 69 -10.01 3.26 12.90
N THR A 70 -9.02 2.42 13.20
CA THR A 70 -8.32 2.39 14.50
C THR A 70 -6.95 3.04 14.42
N THR A 71 -6.33 2.99 13.25
CA THR A 71 -5.00 3.55 12.99
C THR A 71 -5.10 4.79 12.12
N TYR A 72 -4.52 5.90 12.61
CA TYR A 72 -4.46 7.17 11.93
C TYR A 72 -3.00 7.51 11.66
N LEU A 73 -2.63 7.61 10.38
CA LEU A 73 -1.28 7.97 9.95
C LEU A 73 -1.35 9.11 8.93
N SER A 74 -0.39 10.00 9.05
CA SER A 74 -0.05 11.04 8.08
C SER A 74 1.20 10.63 7.29
N ALA A 75 1.54 11.42 6.27
CA ALA A 75 2.77 11.19 5.51
C ALA A 75 4.04 11.54 6.33
N GLU A 76 3.91 12.39 7.34
CA GLU A 76 4.99 12.85 8.21
C GLU A 76 5.38 11.78 9.24
N ASP A 77 4.42 10.92 9.60
CA ASP A 77 4.65 9.78 10.50
C ASP A 77 5.51 8.68 9.85
N LEU A 78 5.71 8.74 8.53
CA LEU A 78 6.49 7.75 7.79
C LEU A 78 7.90 8.26 7.50
N SER A 79 8.89 7.56 8.05
CA SER A 79 10.29 7.71 7.64
C SER A 79 10.47 7.10 6.26
N TYR A 80 10.42 7.93 5.22
CA TYR A 80 10.56 7.48 3.84
C TYR A 80 12.02 7.58 3.37
N SER A 81 12.69 6.43 3.25
CA SER A 81 14.07 6.32 2.77
C SER A 81 14.14 6.05 1.25
N GLY A 82 13.37 6.79 0.45
CA GLY A 82 13.43 6.68 -1.02
C GLY A 82 13.93 7.97 -1.68
N PRO A 83 14.11 7.97 -3.01
CA PRO A 83 14.60 9.14 -3.75
C PRO A 83 13.72 10.36 -3.49
N SER A 84 14.33 11.55 -3.47
CA SER A 84 13.64 12.84 -3.33
C SER A 84 12.54 13.07 -4.36
N THR A 85 12.58 12.32 -5.48
CA THR A 85 11.61 12.32 -6.57
C THR A 85 10.32 11.54 -6.30
N THR A 86 10.14 10.98 -5.11
CA THR A 86 8.92 10.24 -4.77
C THR A 86 7.70 11.15 -4.75
N SER A 87 6.72 10.85 -5.61
CA SER A 87 5.51 11.65 -5.73
C SER A 87 4.68 11.69 -4.44
N VAL A 88 4.03 12.82 -4.18
CA VAL A 88 3.10 13.00 -3.06
C VAL A 88 1.97 11.96 -3.11
N ALA A 89 1.51 11.61 -4.30
CA ALA A 89 0.49 10.57 -4.51
C ALA A 89 0.98 9.20 -4.02
N HIS A 90 2.24 8.86 -4.30
CA HIS A 90 2.84 7.62 -3.81
C HIS A 90 2.93 7.61 -2.29
N LYS A 91 3.46 8.67 -1.67
CA LYS A 91 3.53 8.80 -0.21
C LYS A 91 2.16 8.64 0.45
N SER A 92 1.16 9.37 -0.07
CA SER A 92 -0.23 9.30 0.42
C SER A 92 -0.82 7.89 0.35
N ARG A 93 -0.60 7.18 -0.77
CA ARG A 93 -1.04 5.78 -0.92
C ARG A 93 -0.33 4.86 0.06
N THR A 94 0.98 5.01 0.22
CA THR A 94 1.79 4.23 1.16
C THR A 94 1.31 4.46 2.60
N THR A 95 1.06 5.71 3.00
CA THR A 95 0.43 6.04 4.29
C THR A 95 -0.89 5.30 4.50
N GLN A 96 -1.79 5.31 3.51
CA GLN A 96 -3.06 4.60 3.64
C GLN A 96 -2.90 3.08 3.73
N LEU A 97 -1.92 2.51 3.03
CA LEU A 97 -1.60 1.08 3.15
C LEU A 97 -1.14 0.75 4.57
N PHE A 98 -0.19 1.52 5.12
CA PHE A 98 0.28 1.30 6.49
C PHE A 98 -0.82 1.50 7.53
N ALA A 99 -1.72 2.48 7.33
CA ALA A 99 -2.87 2.66 8.22
C ALA A 99 -3.78 1.43 8.23
N LEU A 100 -4.08 0.85 7.05
CA LEU A 100 -4.86 -0.40 6.98
C LEU A 100 -4.12 -1.58 7.60
N THR A 101 -2.81 -1.68 7.42
CA THR A 101 -2.03 -2.73 8.07
C THR A 101 -2.08 -2.57 9.59
N GLY A 102 -2.03 -1.36 10.12
CA GLY A 102 -2.20 -1.10 11.56
C GLY A 102 -3.56 -1.52 12.08
N ASP A 103 -4.64 -1.26 11.32
CA ASP A 103 -5.98 -1.77 11.65
C ASP A 103 -6.00 -3.30 11.72
N LEU A 104 -5.43 -3.96 10.70
CA LEU A 104 -5.34 -5.43 10.67
C LEU A 104 -4.52 -5.97 11.85
N LEU A 105 -3.40 -5.33 12.19
CA LEU A 105 -2.57 -5.75 13.33
C LEU A 105 -3.29 -5.57 14.66
N THR A 106 -4.07 -4.49 14.81
CA THR A 106 -4.90 -4.25 15.99
C THR A 106 -5.98 -5.32 16.12
N GLU A 107 -6.63 -5.67 15.02
CA GLU A 107 -7.61 -6.75 14.96
C GLU A 107 -6.94 -8.10 15.30
N LEU A 108 -5.81 -8.45 14.68
CA LEU A 108 -5.08 -9.68 14.96
C LEU A 108 -4.65 -9.77 16.43
N HIS A 109 -4.16 -8.67 17.00
CA HIS A 109 -3.77 -8.59 18.40
C HIS A 109 -4.93 -8.94 19.35
N SER A 110 -6.17 -8.58 18.99
CA SER A 110 -7.36 -8.91 19.78
C SER A 110 -7.66 -10.41 19.85
N TYR A 111 -7.28 -11.18 18.82
CA TYR A 111 -7.42 -12.64 18.81
C TYR A 111 -6.22 -13.35 19.46
N ARG A 112 -5.01 -12.85 19.19
CA ARG A 112 -3.73 -13.38 19.68
C ARG A 112 -2.77 -12.22 19.92
N PRO A 113 -2.31 -11.98 21.17
CA PRO A 113 -1.36 -10.92 21.44
C PRO A 113 -0.11 -11.02 20.57
N LEU A 114 0.11 -10.00 19.76
CA LEU A 114 1.33 -9.85 18.97
C LEU A 114 2.55 -9.65 19.89
N PRO A 115 3.76 -10.09 19.49
CA PRO A 115 4.97 -9.86 20.27
C PRO A 115 5.17 -8.38 20.59
N PRO A 116 5.44 -8.01 21.85
CA PRO A 116 5.60 -6.61 22.23
C PRO A 116 6.86 -6.02 21.60
N VAL A 117 6.78 -4.74 21.23
CA VAL A 117 7.94 -4.00 20.74
C VAL A 117 8.95 -3.83 21.87
N GLN A 118 10.15 -4.37 21.69
CA GLN A 118 11.20 -4.38 22.71
C GLN A 118 12.06 -3.11 22.70
N ILE A 119 11.94 -2.29 21.65
CA ILE A 119 12.68 -1.05 21.47
C ILE A 119 11.86 0.09 22.09
N ALA A 120 12.42 0.76 23.09
CA ALA A 120 11.78 1.93 23.67
C ALA A 120 11.83 3.11 22.69
N PRO A 121 10.79 3.97 22.66
CA PRO A 121 10.86 5.21 21.89
C PRO A 121 12.01 6.08 22.40
N ALA A 122 12.73 6.71 21.46
CA ALA A 122 13.77 7.66 21.82
C ALA A 122 13.15 8.87 22.55
N ARG A 123 13.86 9.44 23.52
CA ARG A 123 13.42 10.66 24.19
C ARG A 123 13.41 11.81 23.17
N THR A 124 12.43 12.71 23.30
CA THR A 124 12.36 13.92 22.47
C THR A 124 13.69 14.70 22.56
N GLY A 125 14.26 15.07 21.41
CA GLY A 125 15.55 15.75 21.34
C GLY A 125 16.79 14.84 21.42
N CYS A 126 16.62 13.53 21.52
CA CYS A 126 17.72 12.58 21.38
C CYS A 126 18.26 12.63 19.95
N ASP A 127 19.58 12.80 19.80
CA ASP A 127 20.20 12.79 18.49
C ASP A 127 20.13 11.38 17.85
N PRO A 128 20.05 11.29 16.52
CA PRO A 128 19.90 10.01 15.83
C PRO A 128 21.03 9.01 16.10
N VAL A 129 22.26 9.46 16.36
CA VAL A 129 23.42 8.60 16.59
C VAL A 129 23.29 7.91 17.94
N THR A 130 22.93 8.67 18.99
CA THR A 130 22.64 8.13 20.32
C THR A 130 21.44 7.18 20.29
N ALA A 131 20.34 7.56 19.61
CA ALA A 131 19.17 6.70 19.47
C ALA A 131 19.51 5.36 18.78
N ALA A 132 20.34 5.40 17.73
CA ALA A 132 20.83 4.20 17.06
C ALA A 132 21.73 3.35 17.98
N ALA A 133 22.63 3.96 18.74
CA ALA A 133 23.48 3.26 19.70
C ALA A 133 22.66 2.55 20.78
N MET A 134 21.67 3.23 21.37
CA MET A 134 20.74 2.64 22.35
C MET A 134 19.94 1.48 21.75
N THR A 135 19.46 1.64 20.51
CA THR A 135 18.73 0.59 19.79
C THR A 135 19.60 -0.65 19.61
N ARG A 136 20.87 -0.48 19.21
CA ARG A 136 21.80 -1.60 19.02
C ARG A 136 22.05 -2.37 20.31
N VAL A 137 22.24 -1.67 21.43
CA VAL A 137 22.37 -2.30 22.75
C VAL A 137 21.15 -3.16 23.06
N ARG A 138 19.95 -2.63 22.81
CA ARG A 138 18.69 -3.36 23.04
C ARG A 138 18.53 -4.58 22.13
N LEU A 139 19.03 -4.49 20.90
CA LEU A 139 19.04 -5.57 19.92
C LEU A 139 20.19 -6.59 20.15
N GLY A 140 21.03 -6.40 21.18
CA GLY A 140 22.17 -7.27 21.47
C GLY A 140 23.31 -7.17 20.43
N ILE A 141 23.37 -6.08 19.67
CA ILE A 141 24.35 -5.87 18.61
C ILE A 141 25.50 -5.02 19.14
N ARG A 142 26.73 -5.53 19.05
CA ARG A 142 27.93 -4.81 19.52
C ARG A 142 28.14 -3.52 18.73
N SER A 143 28.76 -2.52 19.36
CA SER A 143 29.19 -1.30 18.66
C SER A 143 30.13 -1.64 17.51
N GLY A 144 29.98 -0.96 16.37
CA GLY A 144 30.80 -1.19 15.16
C GLY A 144 30.51 -2.48 14.37
N GLN A 145 29.70 -3.40 14.88
CA GLN A 145 29.38 -4.65 14.17
C GLN A 145 28.36 -4.42 13.02
N PRO A 146 28.49 -5.05 11.85
CA PRO A 146 27.41 -5.00 10.86
C PRO A 146 26.14 -5.69 11.38
N VAL A 147 24.97 -5.21 10.97
CA VAL A 147 23.68 -5.88 11.25
C VAL A 147 23.45 -6.91 10.16
N ALA A 148 23.68 -8.20 10.46
CA ALA A 148 23.67 -9.26 9.46
C ALA A 148 22.30 -9.44 8.78
N ASN A 149 21.24 -9.67 9.56
CA ASN A 149 19.87 -9.81 9.05
C ASN A 149 18.97 -8.79 9.75
N LEU A 150 18.89 -7.58 9.19
CA LEU A 150 18.14 -6.48 9.77
C LEU A 150 16.65 -6.84 9.93
N LEU A 151 16.03 -7.45 8.92
CA LEU A 151 14.61 -7.81 8.92
C LEU A 151 14.30 -8.80 10.06
N ALA A 152 15.02 -9.92 10.13
CA ALA A 152 14.80 -10.90 11.20
C ALA A 152 15.17 -10.36 12.60
N THR A 153 16.04 -9.34 12.67
CA THR A 153 16.36 -8.67 13.93
C THR A 153 15.21 -7.75 14.37
N MET A 154 14.61 -7.01 13.44
CA MET A 154 13.44 -6.16 13.71
C MET A 154 12.23 -7.00 14.14
N GLU A 155 11.93 -8.08 13.41
CA GLU A 155 10.80 -8.97 13.70
C GLU A 155 10.91 -9.62 15.08
N ARG A 156 12.11 -10.12 15.45
CA ARG A 156 12.35 -10.70 16.78
C ARG A 156 12.13 -9.71 17.93
N CYS A 157 12.23 -8.42 17.64
CA CYS A 157 11.98 -7.36 18.62
C CYS A 157 10.54 -6.82 18.58
N GLY A 158 9.63 -7.54 17.92
CA GLY A 158 8.21 -7.21 17.86
C GLY A 158 7.84 -6.17 16.79
N ILE A 159 8.79 -5.77 15.93
CA ILE A 159 8.47 -4.87 14.82
C ILE A 159 7.85 -5.68 13.68
N THR A 160 6.64 -5.30 13.25
CA THR A 160 6.03 -5.92 12.08
C THR A 160 6.64 -5.36 10.80
N VAL A 161 7.11 -6.25 9.93
CA VAL A 161 7.63 -5.90 8.61
C VAL A 161 6.58 -6.23 7.56
N VAL A 162 6.24 -5.25 6.74
CA VAL A 162 5.25 -5.38 5.68
C VAL A 162 5.92 -5.23 4.33
N MET A 163 5.92 -6.29 3.55
CA MET A 163 6.46 -6.27 2.20
C MET A 163 5.39 -5.80 1.23
N ARG A 164 5.65 -4.69 0.53
CA ARG A 164 4.79 -4.23 -0.56
C ARG A 164 5.36 -4.71 -1.89
N GLN A 165 4.60 -5.55 -2.60
CA GLN A 165 4.89 -5.89 -3.99
C GLN A 165 4.58 -4.67 -4.88
N GLY A 166 5.56 -4.20 -5.64
CA GLY A 166 5.44 -3.10 -6.59
C GLY A 166 6.79 -2.43 -6.80
N ARG A 167 7.17 -2.20 -8.07
CA ARG A 167 8.44 -1.52 -8.36
C ARG A 167 8.34 -0.08 -7.85
N PHE A 168 9.43 0.44 -7.29
CA PHE A 168 9.56 1.89 -7.09
C PHE A 168 9.32 2.56 -8.45
N GLY A 169 8.23 3.32 -8.58
CA GLY A 169 7.86 4.02 -9.81
C GLY A 169 6.79 3.40 -10.71
N ASP A 170 6.05 2.36 -10.28
CA ASP A 170 4.99 1.79 -11.14
C ASP A 170 3.91 2.83 -11.51
N ARG A 171 3.79 3.04 -12.83
CA ARG A 171 2.78 3.87 -13.50
C ARG A 171 1.36 3.38 -13.15
N PRO A 172 0.35 4.26 -13.23
CA PRO A 172 -1.03 3.85 -13.02
C PRO A 172 -1.39 2.69 -13.94
N ILE A 173 -2.19 1.75 -13.43
CA ILE A 173 -2.81 0.67 -14.21
C ILE A 173 -3.84 1.33 -15.15
N SER A 174 -3.37 1.96 -16.22
CA SER A 174 -4.18 2.27 -17.39
C SER A 174 -3.96 1.13 -18.38
N SER A 175 -5.04 0.37 -18.62
CA SER A 175 -5.25 -0.56 -19.74
C SER A 175 -4.11 -1.54 -20.03
N SER A 176 -4.21 -2.77 -19.52
CA SER A 176 -3.55 -3.92 -20.14
C SER A 176 -4.04 -4.06 -21.59
N PRO A 177 -3.20 -3.96 -22.62
CA PRO A 177 -3.54 -4.53 -23.92
C PRO A 177 -3.49 -6.05 -23.76
N GLY A 178 -4.54 -6.71 -24.22
CA GLY A 178 -4.68 -8.15 -24.17
C GLY A 178 -3.45 -8.87 -24.72
N ARG A 179 -3.17 -10.00 -24.07
CA ARG A 179 -2.32 -11.10 -24.54
C ARG A 179 -2.63 -11.40 -26.01
N GLN A 180 -1.86 -10.84 -26.93
CA GLN A 180 -1.81 -11.36 -28.30
C GLN A 180 -0.84 -12.54 -28.29
N ALA A 181 -1.39 -13.72 -28.53
CA ALA A 181 -0.64 -14.91 -28.84
C ALA A 181 0.23 -14.64 -30.08
N SER A 182 1.55 -14.75 -29.93
CA SER A 182 2.46 -14.76 -31.07
C SER A 182 2.24 -16.05 -31.84
N ALA A 183 1.59 -15.93 -33.00
CA ALA A 183 1.50 -16.95 -34.01
C ALA A 183 2.90 -17.31 -34.53
N THR A 184 3.17 -18.61 -34.61
CA THR A 184 4.32 -19.22 -35.27
C THR A 184 4.33 -18.84 -36.76
N PRO A 185 5.43 -18.28 -37.31
CA PRO A 185 5.51 -18.08 -38.75
C PRO A 185 5.77 -19.43 -39.45
N ALA A 186 4.91 -19.75 -40.41
CA ALA A 186 5.02 -20.88 -41.31
C ALA A 186 6.24 -20.74 -42.25
N VAL A 187 6.98 -21.83 -42.42
CA VAL A 187 8.11 -21.97 -43.35
C VAL A 187 7.56 -22.32 -44.74
N PRO A 188 7.87 -21.57 -45.82
CA PRO A 188 7.48 -21.93 -47.18
C PRO A 188 8.38 -23.04 -47.78
N PRO A 189 7.86 -23.87 -48.69
CA PRO A 189 8.57 -25.04 -49.22
C PRO A 189 9.50 -24.71 -50.40
N GLY A 190 10.73 -25.25 -50.33
CA GLY A 190 11.43 -26.00 -51.38
C GLY A 190 11.73 -25.36 -52.74
N SER A 191 13.02 -25.18 -53.05
CA SER A 191 13.72 -25.54 -54.31
C SER A 191 15.15 -24.98 -54.23
N GLY A 192 16.26 -25.62 -54.58
CA GLY A 192 16.55 -26.93 -55.16
C GLY A 192 18.00 -26.89 -55.69
N GLY A 193 18.97 -27.41 -54.91
CA GLY A 193 20.31 -27.92 -55.31
C GLY A 193 21.32 -27.01 -56.03
N PRO A 194 22.56 -27.48 -56.32
CA PRO A 194 23.38 -28.46 -55.59
C PRO A 194 24.86 -27.98 -55.34
N ARG A 195 25.47 -28.62 -54.34
CA ARG A 195 26.89 -29.02 -54.14
C ARG A 195 28.03 -28.20 -54.79
N THR A 196 28.99 -27.80 -53.95
CA THR A 196 30.42 -28.15 -54.17
C THR A 196 31.18 -28.21 -52.85
N PHE A 197 32.05 -29.20 -52.78
CA PHE A 197 32.97 -29.58 -51.70
C PHE A 197 34.33 -28.87 -51.87
N GLN A 198 35.22 -29.04 -50.89
CA GLN A 198 36.65 -28.65 -50.79
C GLN A 198 36.91 -27.38 -49.99
N SER A 199 37.84 -27.32 -49.03
CA SER A 199 38.70 -28.29 -48.33
C SER A 199 39.11 -27.66 -47.01
#